data_AF-A0A1H2H8T8-F1
#
_entry.id   AF-A0A1H2H8T8-F1
#
_cell.length_a   1.000
_cell.length_b   1.000
_cell.length_c   1.000
_cell.angle_alpha   90.00
_cell.angle_beta   90.00
_cell.angle_gamma   90.00
#
_symmetry.space_group_name_H-M   'P 1'
#
loop_
_entity.id
_entity.type
_entity.pdbx_description
1 polymer ?
#
loop_
_entity_poly.entity_id
_entity_poly.type
_entity_poly.pdbx_seq_one_letter_code
_entity_poly.pdbx_strand_id
1 'polypeptide(L)'
;MKTTTGSDDDFETMTPERFRLWRKALGLKQKDAADRLGLKKRMIQYYEKGDRDGRPVEIPKSVRLACFAISSGIDDFNGTGTVVAGAPGQPAPADREPETAGHD
;
A
#
# COMPACT_ATOMS: atom_id res chain seq x y z
N MET A 1 31.76 -21.70 -18.39
CA MET A 1 30.49 -22.16 -17.81
C MET A 1 30.33 -21.60 -16.40
N LYS A 2 29.29 -20.79 -16.19
CA LYS A 2 28.59 -20.53 -14.91
C LYS A 2 27.36 -19.69 -15.26
N THR A 3 26.25 -20.38 -15.47
CA THR A 3 24.92 -19.81 -15.65
C THR A 3 24.40 -19.36 -14.29
N THR A 4 24.14 -18.08 -14.11
CA THR A 4 23.24 -17.62 -13.04
C THR A 4 22.00 -17.09 -13.73
N THR A 5 21.06 -18.00 -13.90
CA THR A 5 19.65 -17.75 -14.20
C THR A 5 19.16 -16.63 -13.29
N GLY A 6 18.93 -15.45 -13.86
CA GLY A 6 18.00 -14.50 -13.25
C GLY A 6 16.65 -15.19 -13.24
N SER A 7 16.08 -15.38 -12.05
CA SER A 7 14.75 -15.95 -11.91
C SER A 7 13.76 -15.03 -12.63
N ASP A 8 12.93 -15.60 -13.50
CA ASP A 8 11.87 -14.90 -14.23
C ASP A 8 10.77 -14.26 -13.33
N ASP A 9 10.96 -14.27 -12.00
CA ASP A 9 10.13 -13.65 -10.95
C ASP A 9 10.49 -12.17 -10.64
N ASP A 10 11.50 -11.61 -11.32
CA ASP A 10 12.01 -10.24 -11.09
C ASP A 10 11.03 -9.10 -11.48
N PHE A 11 9.86 -9.43 -12.05
CA PHE A 11 8.88 -8.44 -12.51
C PHE A 11 7.71 -8.17 -11.54
N GLU A 12 7.51 -8.97 -10.48
CA GLU A 12 6.34 -8.81 -9.58
C GLU A 12 6.59 -7.93 -8.34
N THR A 13 7.84 -7.54 -8.07
CA THR A 13 8.18 -6.87 -6.82
C THR A 13 8.56 -5.39 -7.01
N MET A 14 8.28 -4.56 -6.00
CA MET A 14 8.60 -3.14 -6.03
C MET A 14 10.12 -2.97 -6.00
N THR A 15 10.69 -2.41 -7.07
CA THR A 15 12.14 -2.22 -7.18
C THR A 15 12.65 -1.11 -6.25
N PRO A 16 13.95 -1.09 -5.90
CA PRO A 16 14.56 -0.02 -5.11
C PRO A 16 14.31 1.38 -5.68
N GLU A 17 14.40 1.52 -7.00
CA GLU A 17 14.13 2.77 -7.69
C GLU A 17 12.67 3.20 -7.55
N ARG A 18 11.71 2.28 -7.73
CA ARG A 18 10.28 2.58 -7.57
C ARG A 18 9.94 2.98 -6.14
N PHE A 19 10.56 2.36 -5.15
CA PHE A 19 10.41 2.75 -3.74
C PHE A 19 10.97 4.13 -3.44
N ARG A 20 12.16 4.44 -3.98
CA ARG A 20 12.74 5.78 -3.87
C ARG A 20 11.87 6.85 -4.55
N LEU A 21 11.33 6.55 -5.72
CA LEU A 21 10.44 7.45 -6.46
C LEU A 21 9.13 7.69 -5.69
N TRP A 22 8.49 6.64 -5.17
CA TRP A 22 7.31 6.75 -4.31
C TRP A 22 7.55 7.71 -3.15
N ARG A 23 8.65 7.52 -2.41
CA ARG A 23 8.97 8.38 -1.25
C ARG A 23 9.14 9.85 -1.67
N LYS A 24 9.88 10.08 -2.76
CA LYS A 24 10.12 11.44 -3.28
C LYS A 24 8.85 12.10 -3.80
N ALA A 25 7.96 11.35 -4.45
CA ALA A 25 6.68 11.86 -4.95
C ALA A 25 5.80 12.40 -3.81
N LEU A 26 5.90 11.79 -2.63
CA LEU A 26 5.22 12.25 -1.41
C LEU A 26 5.99 13.34 -0.64
N GLY A 27 7.13 13.82 -1.15
CA GLY A 27 7.97 14.83 -0.48
C GLY A 27 8.63 14.36 0.82
N LEU A 28 8.64 13.05 1.10
CA LEU A 28 9.08 12.50 2.38
C LEU A 28 10.61 12.40 2.44
N LYS A 29 11.22 12.78 3.57
CA LYS A 29 12.60 12.40 3.87
C LYS A 29 12.65 10.92 4.25
N GLN A 30 13.84 10.31 4.23
CA GLN A 30 13.99 8.91 4.64
C GLN A 30 13.51 8.64 6.08
N LYS A 31 13.65 9.60 7.00
CA LYS A 31 13.13 9.49 8.37
C LYS A 31 11.60 9.49 8.37
N ASP A 32 10.98 10.45 7.69
CA ASP A 32 9.52 10.60 7.65
C ASP A 32 8.83 9.38 7.04
N ALA A 33 9.43 8.80 5.98
CA ALA A 33 8.96 7.55 5.40
C ALA A 33 9.09 6.37 6.37
N ALA A 34 10.16 6.33 7.16
CA ALA A 34 10.34 5.31 8.18
C ALA A 34 9.28 5.43 9.27
N ASP A 35 9.02 6.65 9.74
CA ASP A 35 8.01 6.94 10.76
C ASP A 35 6.60 6.54 10.27
N ARG A 36 6.23 6.89 9.02
CA ARG A 36 4.92 6.50 8.44
C ARG A 36 4.78 5.00 8.18
N LEU A 37 5.87 4.31 7.87
CA LEU A 37 5.86 2.86 7.63
C LEU A 37 6.02 2.04 8.93
N GLY A 38 6.24 2.69 10.08
CA GLY A 38 6.56 1.98 11.32
C GLY A 38 7.89 1.22 11.27
N LEU A 39 8.86 1.72 10.50
CA LEU A 39 10.16 1.08 10.27
C LEU A 39 11.31 1.90 10.85
N LYS A 40 12.46 1.25 11.04
CA LYS A 40 13.72 1.96 11.31
C LYS A 40 14.19 2.65 10.02
N LYS A 41 14.71 3.88 10.12
CA LYS A 41 15.29 4.63 8.98
C LYS A 41 16.27 3.80 8.13
N ARG A 42 17.06 2.92 8.76
CA ARG A 42 18.01 2.04 8.09
C ARG A 42 17.32 1.06 7.12
N MET A 43 16.09 0.64 7.37
CA MET A 43 15.32 -0.19 6.44
C MET A 43 15.00 0.55 5.14
N ILE A 44 14.63 1.83 5.24
CA ILE A 44 14.39 2.68 4.07
C ILE A 44 15.66 2.76 3.21
N GLN A 45 16.83 2.85 3.84
CA GLN A 45 18.12 2.87 3.13
C GLN A 45 18.38 1.55 2.41
N TYR A 46 18.16 0.40 3.07
CA TYR A 46 18.34 -0.90 2.44
C TYR A 46 17.39 -1.10 1.26
N TYR A 47 16.12 -0.73 1.39
CA TYR A 47 15.16 -0.84 0.29
C TYR A 47 15.50 0.07 -0.89
N GLU A 48 15.97 1.30 -0.64
CA GLU A 48 16.38 2.20 -1.74
C GLU A 48 17.71 1.80 -2.38
N LYS A 49 18.60 1.16 -1.62
CA LYS A 49 19.87 0.65 -2.12
C LYS A 49 19.69 -0.67 -2.87
N GLY A 50 18.72 -1.49 -2.43
CA GLY A 50 18.50 -2.86 -2.91
C GLY A 50 19.43 -3.89 -2.30
N ASP A 51 20.28 -3.52 -1.33
CA ASP A 51 21.19 -4.46 -0.66
C ASP A 51 21.44 -4.12 0.82
N ARG A 52 21.86 -5.15 1.56
CA ARG A 52 22.43 -5.07 2.91
C ARG A 52 23.67 -5.94 2.96
N ASP A 53 24.82 -5.32 3.24
CA ASP A 53 26.11 -5.99 3.39
C ASP A 53 26.45 -6.90 2.18
N GLY A 54 26.13 -6.40 0.97
CA GLY A 54 26.37 -7.11 -0.29
C GLY A 54 25.34 -8.19 -0.62
N ARG A 55 24.30 -8.37 0.21
CA ARG A 55 23.19 -9.28 -0.08
C ARG A 55 22.00 -8.48 -0.60
N PRO A 56 21.33 -8.93 -1.68
CA PRO A 56 20.10 -8.30 -2.15
C PRO A 56 19.05 -8.21 -1.03
N VAL A 57 18.32 -7.10 -0.99
CA VAL A 57 17.21 -6.87 -0.08
C VAL A 57 15.96 -6.56 -0.89
N GLU A 58 15.02 -7.49 -0.82
CA GLU A 58 13.68 -7.30 -1.37
C GLU A 58 12.82 -6.45 -0.43
N ILE A 59 11.89 -5.71 -1.02
CA ILE A 59 10.89 -4.93 -0.29
C ILE A 59 9.73 -5.86 0.06
N PRO A 60 9.46 -6.18 1.34
CA PRO A 60 8.42 -7.14 1.72
C PRO A 60 7.02 -6.73 1.26
N LYS A 61 6.14 -7.72 1.02
CA LYS A 61 4.74 -7.48 0.64
C LYS A 61 4.01 -6.51 1.59
N SER A 62 4.23 -6.64 2.90
CA SER A 62 3.65 -5.74 3.91
C SER A 62 4.03 -4.28 3.67
N VAL A 63 5.31 -4.03 3.34
CA VAL A 63 5.80 -2.68 3.04
C VAL A 63 5.20 -2.16 1.74
N ARG A 64 5.11 -3.00 0.70
CA ARG A 64 4.48 -2.60 -0.58
C ARG A 64 3.01 -2.21 -0.40
N LEU A 65 2.25 -2.98 0.39
CA LEU A 65 0.86 -2.67 0.73
C LEU A 65 0.76 -1.37 1.55
N ALA A 66 1.64 -1.16 2.52
CA ALA A 66 1.68 0.07 3.30
C ALA A 66 2.02 1.30 2.42
N CYS A 67 2.94 1.17 1.46
CA CYS A 67 3.20 2.24 0.48
C CYS A 67 1.96 2.61 -0.32
N PHE A 68 1.19 1.62 -0.77
CA PHE A 68 -0.07 1.84 -1.47
C PHE A 68 -1.11 2.54 -0.58
N ALA A 69 -1.27 2.09 0.67
CA ALA A 69 -2.18 2.70 1.64
C ALA A 69 -1.81 4.18 1.88
N ILE A 70 -0.54 4.49 2.15
CA ILE A 70 -0.05 5.85 2.38
C ILE A 70 -0.25 6.72 1.13
N SER A 71 0.01 6.20 -0.07
CA SER A 71 -0.28 6.90 -1.33
C SER A 71 -1.77 7.18 -1.54
N SER A 72 -2.64 6.38 -0.93
CA SER A 72 -4.09 6.55 -0.95
C SER A 72 -4.60 7.44 0.20
N GLY A 73 -3.70 8.02 1.00
CA GLY A 73 -4.05 8.88 2.13
C GLY A 73 -4.38 8.13 3.43
N ILE A 74 -4.10 6.83 3.51
CA ILE A 74 -4.32 6.01 4.71
C ILE A 74 -2.97 5.86 5.43
N ASP A 75 -2.81 6.53 6.58
CA ASP A 75 -1.59 6.55 7.37
C ASP A 75 -1.64 5.64 8.62
N ASP A 76 -2.84 5.39 9.16
CA ASP A 76 -3.07 4.46 10.27
C ASP A 76 -4.36 3.64 10.04
N PHE A 77 -4.41 2.44 10.63
CA PHE A 77 -5.58 1.56 10.58
C PHE A 77 -5.73 0.80 11.89
N ASN A 78 -6.81 1.08 12.61
CA ASN A 78 -7.08 0.51 13.93
C ASN A 78 -7.85 -0.82 13.90
N GLY A 79 -8.08 -1.40 12.72
CA GLY A 79 -8.85 -2.64 12.58
C GLY A 79 -10.37 -2.46 12.66
N THR A 80 -10.88 -1.24 12.84
CA THR A 80 -12.31 -0.95 12.87
C THR A 80 -12.75 -0.33 11.56
N GLY A 81 -13.76 -0.95 10.92
CA GLY A 81 -14.25 -0.53 9.61
C GLY A 81 -13.32 -0.88 8.45
N THR A 82 -13.48 -2.08 7.88
CA THR A 82 -13.45 -2.32 6.42
C THR A 82 -13.86 -3.77 6.13
N VAL A 83 -15.10 -3.95 5.64
CA VAL A 83 -15.53 -5.16 4.92
C VAL A 83 -16.18 -4.70 3.63
N VAL A 84 -15.44 -4.75 2.52
CA VAL A 84 -15.97 -4.94 1.16
C VAL A 84 -14.87 -5.69 0.41
N ALA A 85 -15.02 -6.92 -0.09
CA ALA A 85 -16.18 -7.58 -0.68
C ALA A 85 -16.24 -9.09 -0.31
N GLY A 86 -17.41 -9.73 -0.25
CA GLY A 86 -18.69 -9.28 -0.80
C GLY A 86 -19.92 -9.88 -0.13
N ALA A 87 -20.98 -9.08 -0.11
CA ALA A 87 -22.34 -9.60 -0.25
C ALA A 87 -22.75 -9.40 -1.71
N PRO A 88 -22.85 -10.46 -2.53
CA PRO A 88 -23.62 -10.38 -3.76
C PRO A 88 -25.11 -10.34 -3.37
N GLY A 89 -25.77 -9.23 -3.64
CA GLY A 89 -27.23 -9.10 -3.53
C GLY A 89 -27.71 -8.27 -2.35
N GLN A 90 -27.64 -6.94 -2.46
CA GLN A 90 -28.72 -6.12 -1.95
C GLN A 90 -29.26 -5.30 -3.12
N PRO A 91 -30.44 -5.66 -3.67
CA PRO A 91 -31.11 -4.79 -4.63
C PRO A 91 -31.47 -3.47 -3.93
N ALA A 92 -31.33 -2.39 -4.69
CA ALA A 92 -31.62 -1.02 -4.28
C ALA A 92 -32.98 -0.91 -3.54
N PRO A 93 -33.12 0.00 -2.56
CA PRO A 93 -34.42 0.27 -1.99
C PRO A 93 -35.34 0.82 -3.08
N ALA A 94 -36.28 -0.03 -3.52
CA ALA A 94 -37.41 0.37 -4.33
C ALA A 94 -38.31 1.28 -3.50
N ASP A 95 -38.57 2.46 -4.05
CA ASP A 95 -39.77 3.28 -3.89
C ASP A 95 -40.47 3.25 -2.51
N ARG A 96 -40.23 4.28 -1.70
CA ARG A 96 -41.27 4.81 -0.82
C ARG A 96 -41.68 6.19 -1.31
N GLU A 97 -42.89 6.22 -1.85
CA GLU A 97 -43.62 7.41 -2.28
C GLU A 97 -43.68 8.48 -1.18
N PRO A 98 -43.76 9.78 -1.53
CA PRO A 98 -44.02 10.84 -0.56
C PRO A 98 -45.45 10.73 -0.04
N GLU A 99 -45.61 10.43 1.24
CA GLU A 99 -46.89 10.52 1.96
C GLU A 99 -47.32 12.00 1.97
N THR A 100 -48.26 12.35 1.11
CA THR A 100 -48.88 13.68 1.09
C THR A 100 -49.74 13.83 2.33
N ALA A 101 -49.32 14.72 3.24
CA ALA A 101 -50.15 15.21 4.34
C ALA A 101 -51.40 15.91 3.78
N GLY A 102 -52.56 15.25 3.94
CA GLY A 102 -53.89 15.80 3.70
C GLY A 102 -54.47 16.34 5.00
N HIS A 103 -54.89 17.60 4.94
CA HIS A 103 -55.44 18.46 5.98
C HIS A 103 -56.98 18.34 6.03
N ASP A 104 -57.55 18.23 7.22
CA ASP A 104 -58.92 18.67 7.57
C ASP A 104 -59.00 19.00 9.08
#